data_AF-A0AAD3TXL7-F1
#
_entry.id   AF-A0AAD3TXL7-F1
#
_cell.length_a   1.000
_cell.length_b   1.000
_cell.length_c   1.000
_cell.angle_alpha   90.00
_cell.angle_beta   90.00
_cell.angle_gamma   90.00
#
_symmetry.space_group_name_H-M   'P 1'
#
loop_
_entity.id
_entity.type
_entity.pdbx_description
1 polymer ?
#
loop_
_entity_poly.entity_id
_entity_poly.type
_entity_poly.pdbx_seq_one_letter_code
_entity_poly.pdbx_strand_id
1 'polypeptide(L)'
;MSKRPSSPTVESAPKRARQLDAAPALAPSLDSWLKSSPSAPPAPPPLLASSPPLHASSSTFIAFALSFVPPPTVCSQETLKKEAARAVRALDVVRLVGAELLASDDGAFANGESRAPGRRAGKERAREPDHRTWAVRTLALAEGKDGTSGEEDYQLLEASEDDGERFGGERVLRTLRELGGVDVLCIVCRWFGGDMLGPVRFTYMATVAHTSSKELVAMLTRRELRAVLVGLDSEISDMRKTIAGPKPPEEGEKAPVPPSYDDIDDVERLQRLVKARELTQKSLEKRVGCAALEQSGAE
;
A
#
# COMPACT_ATOMS: atom_id res chain seq x y z
N MET A 1 43.59 4.62 -67.21
CA MET A 1 42.37 5.35 -66.82
C MET A 1 41.23 4.34 -66.74
N SER A 2 41.08 3.74 -65.56
CA SER A 2 40.30 2.51 -65.36
C SER A 2 38.85 2.81 -65.02
N LYS A 3 37.94 2.23 -65.82
CA LYS A 3 36.50 2.21 -65.60
C LYS A 3 36.19 1.43 -64.31
N ARG A 4 35.44 2.04 -63.38
CA ARG A 4 34.90 1.36 -62.19
C ARG A 4 33.37 1.21 -62.31
N PRO A 5 32.82 0.01 -62.11
CA PRO A 5 31.41 -0.30 -62.29
C PRO A 5 30.55 -0.03 -61.05
N SER A 6 29.25 0.00 -61.30
CA SER A 6 28.09 0.11 -60.41
C SER A 6 28.15 -0.73 -59.13
N SER A 7 27.80 -0.11 -58.01
CA SER A 7 27.62 -0.77 -56.70
C SER A 7 26.25 -1.46 -56.58
N PRO A 8 26.17 -2.62 -55.93
CA PRO A 8 24.97 -3.45 -55.86
C PRO A 8 24.10 -3.20 -54.62
N THR A 9 22.82 -3.51 -54.79
CA THR A 9 21.79 -3.78 -53.78
C THR A 9 22.27 -4.79 -52.73
N VAL A 10 22.07 -4.49 -51.44
CA VAL A 10 22.29 -5.44 -50.35
C VAL A 10 20.94 -5.88 -49.78
N GLU A 11 20.70 -7.17 -49.92
CA GLU A 11 19.57 -7.94 -49.39
C GLU A 11 19.52 -7.96 -47.86
N SER A 12 18.29 -8.07 -47.35
CA SER A 12 17.94 -8.22 -45.95
C SER A 12 18.38 -9.57 -45.36
N ALA A 13 19.16 -9.54 -44.28
CA ALA A 13 19.40 -10.71 -43.43
C ALA A 13 18.24 -10.95 -42.44
N PRO A 14 17.93 -12.20 -42.06
CA PRO A 14 16.77 -12.52 -41.25
C PRO A 14 16.98 -12.13 -39.77
N LYS A 15 15.98 -11.46 -39.19
CA LYS A 15 15.93 -11.13 -37.76
C LYS A 15 15.85 -12.43 -36.94
N ARG A 16 16.94 -12.76 -36.24
CA ARG A 16 16.96 -13.75 -35.17
C ARG A 16 16.01 -13.26 -34.07
N ALA A 17 14.93 -14.00 -33.82
CA ALA A 17 14.00 -13.73 -32.73
C ALA A 17 14.79 -13.78 -31.40
N ARG A 18 14.97 -12.63 -30.75
CA ARG A 18 15.35 -12.58 -29.34
C ARG A 18 14.10 -12.90 -28.55
N GLN A 19 14.12 -14.07 -27.93
CA GLN A 19 13.25 -14.44 -26.83
C GLN A 19 13.45 -13.36 -25.75
N LEU A 20 12.46 -12.49 -25.57
CA LEU A 20 12.43 -11.53 -24.48
C LEU A 20 12.07 -12.33 -23.24
N ASP A 21 13.09 -12.63 -22.43
CA ASP A 21 12.91 -13.12 -21.09
C ASP A 21 11.96 -12.16 -20.35
N ALA A 22 10.93 -12.75 -19.72
CA ALA A 22 9.91 -12.03 -19.00
C ALA A 22 10.56 -11.19 -17.89
N ALA A 23 10.58 -9.87 -18.07
CA ALA A 23 10.99 -8.94 -17.02
C ALA A 23 10.06 -9.11 -15.81
N PRO A 24 10.57 -9.12 -14.56
CA PRO A 24 9.74 -9.20 -13.37
C PRO A 24 8.75 -8.04 -13.38
N ALA A 25 7.49 -8.35 -13.07
CA ALA A 25 6.38 -7.39 -13.13
C ALA A 25 6.67 -6.18 -12.24
N LEU A 26 6.91 -5.03 -12.87
CA LEU A 26 7.07 -3.74 -12.21
C LEU A 26 5.86 -3.47 -11.30
N ALA A 27 6.12 -3.17 -10.03
CA ALA A 27 5.08 -2.76 -9.11
C ALA A 27 4.33 -1.54 -9.69
N PRO A 28 2.99 -1.59 -9.77
CA PRO A 28 2.19 -0.54 -10.40
C PRO A 28 2.28 0.77 -9.62
N SER A 29 2.45 1.87 -10.34
CA SER A 29 2.41 3.22 -9.77
C SER A 29 1.01 3.60 -9.30
N LEU A 30 0.90 4.50 -8.31
CA LEU A 30 -0.36 5.13 -7.88
C LEU A 30 -1.14 5.75 -9.05
N ASP A 31 -0.44 6.25 -10.07
CA ASP A 31 -1.03 6.74 -11.33
C ASP A 31 -1.78 5.65 -12.11
N SER A 32 -1.29 4.40 -12.15
CA SER A 32 -1.96 3.28 -12.83
C SER A 32 -3.26 2.85 -12.13
N TRP A 33 -3.35 3.13 -10.82
CA TRP A 33 -4.56 2.94 -10.03
C TRP A 33 -5.59 4.06 -10.27
N LEU A 34 -5.15 5.32 -10.31
CA LEU A 34 -6.03 6.48 -10.58
C LEU A 34 -6.51 6.55 -12.03
N LYS A 35 -5.73 5.99 -12.97
CA LYS A 35 -6.02 5.97 -14.41
C LYS A 35 -5.94 4.53 -14.86
N SER A 36 -7.08 3.83 -14.80
CA SER A 36 -7.23 2.44 -15.21
C SER A 36 -6.56 2.21 -16.59
N SER A 37 -5.40 1.56 -16.61
CA SER A 37 -4.75 1.13 -17.85
C SER A 37 -5.13 -0.32 -18.15
N PRO A 38 -5.61 -0.65 -19.36
CA PRO A 38 -6.10 -1.99 -19.68
C PRO A 38 -5.00 -3.08 -19.80
N SER A 39 -3.71 -2.75 -19.63
CA SER A 39 -2.59 -3.69 -19.87
C SER A 39 -1.79 -4.12 -18.62
N ALA A 40 -2.12 -3.63 -17.43
CA ALA A 40 -1.47 -4.05 -16.18
C ALA A 40 -2.46 -4.90 -15.35
N PRO A 41 -1.99 -5.97 -14.66
CA PRO A 41 -2.86 -6.68 -13.72
C PRO A 41 -3.41 -5.68 -12.69
N PRO A 42 -4.71 -5.72 -12.37
CA PRO A 42 -5.33 -4.75 -11.48
C PRO A 42 -4.68 -4.87 -10.09
N ALA A 43 -3.85 -3.88 -9.74
CA ALA A 43 -3.31 -3.78 -8.40
C ALA A 43 -4.47 -3.70 -7.40
N PRO A 44 -4.40 -4.39 -6.24
CA PRO A 44 -5.38 -4.16 -5.19
C PRO A 44 -5.35 -2.66 -4.83
N PRO A 45 -6.52 -2.04 -4.58
CA PRO A 45 -6.57 -0.64 -4.24
C PRO A 45 -5.73 -0.36 -2.98
N PRO A 46 -5.12 0.84 -2.87
CA PRO A 46 -4.38 1.18 -1.67
C PRO A 46 -5.32 1.11 -0.46
N LEU A 47 -4.80 0.57 0.63
CA LEU A 47 -5.50 0.59 1.90
C LEU A 47 -5.59 2.04 2.38
N LEU A 48 -6.75 2.42 2.88
CA LEU A 48 -7.04 3.75 3.39
C LEU A 48 -7.69 3.61 4.76
N ALA A 49 -7.12 4.28 5.75
CA ALA A 49 -7.73 4.48 7.06
C ALA A 49 -7.92 5.98 7.30
N SER A 50 -9.00 6.36 7.97
CA SER A 50 -9.24 7.73 8.39
C SER A 50 -9.44 7.82 9.90
N SER A 51 -9.00 8.92 10.50
CA SER A 51 -9.41 9.23 11.88
C SER A 51 -10.87 9.66 11.88
N PRO A 52 -11.59 9.50 13.00
CA PRO A 52 -12.81 10.25 13.23
C PRO A 52 -12.56 11.76 13.14
N PRO A 53 -13.58 12.58 12.84
CA PRO A 53 -13.52 14.02 12.98
C PRO A 53 -13.16 14.42 14.42
N LEU A 54 -12.18 15.29 14.57
CA LEU A 54 -11.83 15.92 15.83
C LEU A 54 -12.14 17.41 15.73
N HIS A 55 -13.10 17.87 16.54
CA HIS A 55 -13.49 19.26 16.63
C HIS A 55 -12.76 19.94 17.80
N ALA A 56 -12.26 21.15 17.58
CA ALA A 56 -11.63 21.95 18.61
C ALA A 56 -11.89 23.44 18.37
N SER A 57 -12.65 24.06 19.28
CA SER A 57 -13.27 25.37 19.04
C SER A 57 -14.04 25.31 17.71
N SER A 58 -13.88 26.29 16.83
CA SER A 58 -14.44 26.26 15.48
C SER A 58 -13.56 25.55 14.43
N SER A 59 -12.50 24.82 14.80
CA SER A 59 -11.70 24.04 13.84
C SER A 59 -12.11 22.56 13.78
N THR A 60 -11.89 21.91 12.65
CA THR A 60 -12.08 20.47 12.47
C THR A 60 -10.84 19.83 11.85
N PHE A 61 -10.42 18.70 12.41
CA PHE A 61 -9.25 17.94 12.00
C PHE A 61 -9.65 16.52 11.63
N ILE A 62 -9.17 16.05 10.48
CA ILE A 62 -9.29 14.64 10.06
C ILE A 62 -7.96 14.25 9.45
N ALA A 63 -7.48 13.04 9.76
CA ALA A 63 -6.34 12.47 9.08
C ALA A 63 -6.73 11.27 8.21
N PHE A 64 -6.00 11.10 7.12
CA PHE A 64 -6.09 9.96 6.20
C PHE A 64 -4.70 9.33 6.10
N ALA A 65 -4.62 8.03 6.37
CA ALA A 65 -3.41 7.24 6.16
C ALA A 65 -3.65 6.29 5.00
N LEU A 66 -2.77 6.35 4.00
CA LEU A 66 -2.80 5.56 2.77
C LEU A 66 -1.60 4.62 2.72
N SER A 67 -1.82 3.36 2.32
CA SER A 67 -0.71 2.51 1.91
C SER A 67 -0.06 3.11 0.66
N PHE A 68 1.23 3.35 0.71
CA PHE A 68 1.97 4.10 -0.28
C PHE A 68 3.23 3.34 -0.68
N VAL A 69 3.16 2.69 -1.83
CA VAL A 69 4.33 2.08 -2.48
C VAL A 69 4.67 2.94 -3.69
N PRO A 70 5.81 3.65 -3.68
CA PRO A 70 6.17 4.54 -4.75
C PRO A 70 6.59 3.75 -6.00
N PRO A 71 6.47 4.35 -7.19
CA PRO A 71 7.02 3.75 -8.40
C PRO A 71 8.55 3.59 -8.29
N PRO A 72 9.16 2.63 -9.00
CA PRO A 72 10.62 2.42 -9.03
C PRO A 72 11.44 3.65 -9.41
N THR A 73 10.83 4.64 -10.09
CA THR A 73 11.47 5.91 -10.46
C THR A 73 11.68 6.86 -9.29
N VAL A 74 11.06 6.61 -8.13
CA VAL A 74 11.25 7.38 -6.91
C VAL A 74 12.43 6.79 -6.16
N CYS A 75 13.58 7.45 -6.25
CA CYS A 75 14.82 7.02 -5.61
C CYS A 75 15.47 8.14 -4.77
N SER A 76 14.78 9.27 -4.59
CA SER A 76 15.30 10.41 -3.84
C SER A 76 14.19 11.11 -3.06
N GLN A 77 14.56 11.88 -2.04
CA GLN A 77 13.60 12.63 -1.24
C GLN A 77 12.80 13.65 -2.09
N GLU A 78 13.42 14.24 -3.12
CA GLU A 78 12.74 15.19 -4.01
C GLU A 78 11.69 14.51 -4.89
N THR A 79 12.02 13.36 -5.48
CA THR A 79 11.07 12.58 -6.30
C THR A 79 9.94 12.02 -5.45
N LEU A 80 10.24 11.61 -4.21
CA LEU A 80 9.25 11.18 -3.23
C LEU A 80 8.28 12.32 -2.87
N LYS A 81 8.79 13.53 -2.61
CA LYS A 81 7.93 14.70 -2.34
C LYS A 81 6.96 14.98 -3.49
N LYS A 82 7.44 14.90 -4.74
CA LYS A 82 6.59 15.13 -5.92
C LYS A 82 5.49 14.07 -6.04
N GLU A 83 5.81 12.81 -5.79
CA GLU A 83 4.85 11.71 -5.85
C GLU A 83 3.83 11.75 -4.70
N ALA A 84 4.28 11.99 -3.48
CA ALA A 84 3.40 12.19 -2.33
C ALA A 84 2.45 13.39 -2.55
N ALA A 85 2.96 14.51 -3.05
CA ALA A 85 2.13 15.67 -3.38
C ALA A 85 1.11 15.39 -4.52
N ARG A 86 1.42 14.48 -5.45
CA ARG A 86 0.45 14.01 -6.44
C ARG A 86 -0.65 13.19 -5.77
N ALA A 87 -0.30 12.26 -4.89
CA ALA A 87 -1.24 11.44 -4.13
C ALA A 87 -2.20 12.31 -3.28
N VAL A 88 -1.65 13.28 -2.55
CA VAL A 88 -2.40 14.22 -1.71
C VAL A 88 -3.43 15.02 -2.52
N ARG A 89 -3.06 15.48 -3.72
CA ARG A 89 -3.95 16.21 -4.63
C ARG A 89 -5.03 15.33 -5.25
N ALA A 90 -4.74 14.05 -5.46
CA ALA A 90 -5.72 13.10 -5.99
C ALA A 90 -6.76 12.67 -4.93
N LEU A 91 -6.47 12.86 -3.64
CA LEU A 91 -7.39 12.51 -2.56
C LEU A 91 -8.56 13.50 -2.49
N ASP A 92 -9.72 13.03 -2.94
CA ASP A 92 -11.00 13.74 -2.86
C ASP A 92 -11.60 13.63 -1.45
N VAL A 93 -11.03 14.42 -0.54
CA VAL A 93 -11.42 14.49 0.87
C VAL A 93 -12.89 14.90 1.02
N VAL A 94 -13.36 15.86 0.23
CA VAL A 94 -14.75 16.33 0.28
C VAL A 94 -15.72 15.21 -0.06
N ARG A 95 -15.41 14.36 -1.05
CA ARG A 95 -16.24 13.19 -1.36
C ARG A 95 -16.20 12.13 -0.26
N LEU A 96 -15.06 11.95 0.41
CA LEU A 96 -14.89 10.93 1.45
C LEU A 96 -15.65 11.26 2.74
N VAL A 97 -15.54 12.50 3.22
CA VAL A 97 -16.05 12.88 4.56
C VAL A 97 -17.07 14.02 4.55
N GLY A 98 -17.28 14.67 3.41
CA GLY A 98 -18.09 15.89 3.35
C GLY A 98 -19.57 15.68 3.72
N ALA A 99 -20.15 14.52 3.41
CA ALA A 99 -21.53 14.22 3.80
C ALA A 99 -21.69 14.06 5.31
N GLU A 100 -20.74 13.37 5.95
CA GLU A 100 -20.71 13.17 7.40
C GLU A 100 -20.49 14.50 8.14
N LEU A 101 -19.51 15.29 7.69
CA LEU A 101 -19.19 16.60 8.26
C LEU A 101 -20.34 17.60 8.18
N LEU A 102 -21.09 17.61 7.07
CA LEU A 102 -22.28 18.46 6.93
C LEU A 102 -23.46 17.98 7.78
N ALA A 103 -23.53 16.68 8.06
CA ALA A 103 -24.60 16.09 8.86
C ALA A 103 -24.36 16.30 10.36
N SER A 104 -23.10 16.30 10.81
CA SER A 104 -22.76 16.56 12.22
C SER A 104 -22.95 18.03 12.61
N ASP A 105 -22.75 18.96 11.66
CA ASP A 105 -22.90 20.41 11.86
C ASP A 105 -22.07 20.95 13.06
N ASP A 106 -20.87 20.40 13.24
CA ASP A 106 -19.97 20.71 14.37
C ASP A 106 -18.61 21.28 13.89
N GLY A 107 -17.85 21.85 14.82
CA GLY A 107 -16.55 22.45 14.58
C GLY A 107 -16.60 23.51 13.49
N ALA A 108 -15.86 23.30 12.40
CA ALA A 108 -15.80 24.25 11.30
C ALA A 108 -17.07 24.28 10.45
N PHE A 109 -17.91 23.25 10.55
CA PHE A 109 -19.13 23.12 9.75
C PHE A 109 -20.37 23.68 10.47
N ALA A 110 -20.24 24.00 11.76
CA ALA A 110 -21.27 24.65 12.54
C ALA A 110 -21.74 25.95 11.88
N ASN A 111 -23.05 26.22 11.98
CA ASN A 111 -23.70 27.43 11.46
C ASN A 111 -23.52 27.64 9.94
N GLY A 112 -23.11 26.61 9.20
CA GLY A 112 -22.97 26.64 7.76
C GLY A 112 -21.74 27.35 7.20
N GLU A 113 -20.76 27.70 8.04
CA GLU A 113 -19.55 28.44 7.62
C GLU A 113 -18.64 27.64 6.66
N SER A 114 -18.69 26.30 6.70
CA SER A 114 -17.87 25.43 5.83
C SER A 114 -18.63 24.77 4.69
N ARG A 115 -19.69 25.43 4.19
CA ARG A 115 -20.49 24.99 3.04
C ARG A 115 -20.00 25.65 1.75
N ALA A 116 -19.98 24.89 0.65
CA ALA A 116 -19.68 25.37 -0.69
C ALA A 116 -20.81 24.99 -1.67
N PRO A 117 -21.07 25.80 -2.72
CA PRO A 117 -22.07 25.47 -3.73
C PRO A 117 -21.76 24.12 -4.39
N GLY A 118 -22.71 23.20 -4.40
CA GLY A 118 -22.58 21.89 -5.04
C GLY A 118 -22.68 21.95 -6.57
N ARG A 119 -22.39 20.83 -7.24
CA ARG A 119 -22.48 20.73 -8.72
C ARG A 119 -23.90 20.87 -9.28
N ARG A 120 -24.92 20.62 -8.45
CA ARG A 120 -26.34 20.77 -8.81
C ARG A 120 -26.89 21.99 -8.08
N ALA A 121 -27.69 22.79 -8.78
CA ALA A 121 -28.37 23.95 -8.20
C ALA A 121 -29.15 23.56 -6.94
N GLY A 122 -28.98 24.32 -5.86
CA GLY A 122 -29.65 24.09 -4.58
C GLY A 122 -29.06 22.99 -3.71
N LYS A 123 -27.98 22.31 -4.13
CA LYS A 123 -27.23 21.39 -3.27
C LYS A 123 -25.95 22.04 -2.77
N GLU A 124 -25.64 21.83 -1.50
CA GLU A 124 -24.37 22.23 -0.89
C GLU A 124 -23.44 21.02 -0.75
N ARG A 125 -22.14 21.29 -0.65
CA ARG A 125 -21.11 20.31 -0.29
C ARG A 125 -20.20 20.91 0.78
N ALA A 126 -19.48 20.05 1.50
CA ALA A 126 -18.37 20.52 2.32
C ALA A 126 -17.35 21.28 1.45
N ARG A 127 -16.82 22.38 1.96
CA ARG A 127 -15.70 23.07 1.30
C ARG A 127 -14.42 22.23 1.41
N GLU A 128 -13.43 22.55 0.58
CA GLU A 128 -12.08 22.00 0.70
C GLU A 128 -11.43 22.41 2.04
N PRO A 129 -10.58 21.56 2.64
CA PRO A 129 -9.82 21.93 3.83
C PRO A 129 -8.87 23.09 3.50
N ASP A 130 -8.62 23.94 4.49
CA ASP A 130 -7.70 25.09 4.35
C ASP A 130 -6.25 24.65 4.28
N HIS A 131 -5.93 23.55 4.98
CA HIS A 131 -4.59 23.01 5.07
C HIS A 131 -4.61 21.49 4.92
N ARG A 132 -3.65 20.97 4.16
CA ARG A 132 -3.35 19.55 3.92
C ARG A 132 -1.89 19.29 4.25
N THR A 133 -1.58 19.27 5.54
CA THR A 133 -0.28 18.86 6.06
C THR A 133 -0.07 17.37 5.84
N TRP A 134 1.10 16.91 5.42
CA TRP A 134 1.33 15.48 5.22
C TRP A 134 2.76 15.05 5.51
N ALA A 135 2.92 13.75 5.75
CA ALA A 135 4.21 13.09 5.80
C ALA A 135 4.14 11.67 5.22
N VAL A 136 5.26 11.19 4.71
CA VAL A 136 5.40 9.87 4.09
C VAL A 136 6.70 9.21 4.54
N ARG A 137 6.63 7.90 4.74
CA ARG A 137 7.79 7.03 4.96
C ARG A 137 7.62 5.81 4.06
N THR A 138 8.63 5.46 3.29
CA THR A 138 8.54 4.34 2.34
C THR A 138 9.89 3.72 2.03
N LEU A 139 9.88 2.41 1.77
CA LEU A 139 11.02 1.73 1.17
C LEU A 139 10.99 1.96 -0.34
N ALA A 140 12.07 2.54 -0.84
CA ALA A 140 12.24 2.87 -2.24
C ALA A 140 13.53 2.24 -2.76
N LEU A 141 13.63 2.05 -4.08
CA LEU A 141 14.87 1.58 -4.67
C LEU A 141 15.97 2.64 -4.53
N ALA A 142 17.17 2.19 -4.23
CA ALA A 142 18.38 2.99 -4.35
C ALA A 142 18.60 3.35 -5.83
N GLU A 143 19.27 4.48 -6.07
CA GLU A 143 19.49 4.96 -7.43
C GLU A 143 20.28 3.93 -8.26
N GLY A 144 19.75 3.60 -9.44
CA GLY A 144 20.36 2.62 -10.34
C GLY A 144 20.18 1.16 -9.94
N LYS A 145 19.38 0.86 -8.91
CA LYS A 145 19.06 -0.51 -8.50
C LYS A 145 17.73 -1.00 -9.07
N ASP A 146 17.58 -2.32 -9.17
CA ASP A 146 16.39 -2.98 -9.72
C ASP A 146 15.65 -3.86 -8.70
N GLY A 147 16.20 -4.01 -7.49
CA GLY A 147 15.57 -4.74 -6.40
C GLY A 147 15.83 -6.25 -6.42
N THR A 148 16.71 -6.73 -7.31
CA THR A 148 17.02 -8.15 -7.47
C THR A 148 18.24 -8.60 -6.65
N SER A 149 19.11 -7.67 -6.24
CA SER A 149 20.37 -8.01 -5.57
C SER A 149 20.23 -8.24 -4.07
N GLY A 150 19.06 -7.96 -3.49
CA GLY A 150 18.80 -8.14 -2.07
C GLY A 150 18.33 -6.86 -1.39
N GLU A 151 18.46 -6.82 -0.06
CA GLU A 151 17.99 -5.71 0.77
C GLU A 151 18.77 -4.42 0.52
N GLU A 152 20.05 -4.51 0.12
CA GLU A 152 20.88 -3.34 -0.19
C GLU A 152 20.41 -2.52 -1.41
N ASP A 153 19.50 -3.07 -2.21
CA ASP A 153 18.88 -2.35 -3.32
C ASP A 153 17.81 -1.36 -2.85
N TYR A 154 17.43 -1.41 -1.58
CA TYR A 154 16.39 -0.58 -1.00
C TYR A 154 16.95 0.43 0.01
N GLN A 155 16.26 1.56 0.11
CA GLN A 155 16.54 2.63 1.07
C GLN A 155 15.24 3.14 1.67
N LEU A 156 15.29 3.55 2.94
CA LEU A 156 14.18 4.23 3.57
C LEU A 156 14.20 5.71 3.19
N LEU A 157 13.13 6.17 2.55
CA LEU A 157 12.93 7.58 2.24
C LEU A 157 11.80 8.18 3.07
N GLU A 158 12.02 9.42 3.52
CA GLU A 158 11.07 10.16 4.34
C GLU A 158 10.89 11.59 3.82
N ALA A 159 9.65 12.06 3.80
CA ALA A 159 9.33 13.42 3.40
C ALA A 159 8.10 13.96 4.14
N SER A 160 8.02 15.28 4.26
CA SER A 160 6.89 15.99 4.87
C SER A 160 6.67 17.36 4.23
N GLU A 161 5.46 17.87 4.38
CA GLU A 161 5.00 19.20 3.93
C GLU A 161 4.02 19.78 4.95
N ASP A 162 4.21 21.05 5.28
CA ASP A 162 3.44 21.76 6.30
C ASP A 162 2.14 22.33 5.72
N ASP A 163 2.15 22.74 4.45
CA ASP A 163 1.03 23.44 3.79
C ASP A 163 0.54 24.68 4.56
N GLY A 164 1.48 25.56 4.93
CA GLY A 164 1.21 26.78 5.70
C GLY A 164 1.08 26.57 7.21
N GLU A 165 0.87 25.34 7.67
CA GLU A 165 0.85 24.95 9.08
C GLU A 165 2.26 24.63 9.57
N ARG A 166 3.09 25.66 9.74
CA ARG A 166 4.52 25.52 10.12
C ARG A 166 4.71 24.49 11.24
N PHE A 167 5.62 23.55 11.04
CA PHE A 167 5.94 22.41 11.92
C PHE A 167 4.92 21.26 11.96
N GLY A 168 3.82 21.34 11.23
CA GLY A 168 2.81 20.29 11.16
C GLY A 168 3.34 19.01 10.51
N GLY A 169 4.03 19.13 9.38
CA GLY A 169 4.54 18.01 8.59
C GLY A 169 5.56 17.18 9.36
N GLU A 170 6.49 17.83 10.07
CA GLU A 170 7.45 17.12 10.92
C GLU A 170 6.76 16.40 12.09
N ARG A 171 5.67 16.95 12.63
CA ARG A 171 4.87 16.28 13.67
C ARG A 171 4.20 15.02 13.15
N VAL A 172 3.61 15.08 11.96
CA VAL A 172 3.01 13.91 11.30
C VAL A 172 4.10 12.87 10.99
N LEU A 173 5.27 13.29 10.51
CA LEU A 173 6.38 12.39 10.23
C LEU A 173 6.87 11.67 11.49
N ARG A 174 6.99 12.41 12.61
CA ARG A 174 7.35 11.82 13.90
C ARG A 174 6.35 10.75 14.34
N THR A 175 5.05 10.99 14.17
CA THR A 175 4.03 9.99 14.46
C THR A 175 4.19 8.72 13.62
N LEU A 176 4.53 8.85 12.33
CA LEU A 176 4.82 7.68 11.49
C LEU A 176 6.07 6.92 11.96
N ARG A 177 7.12 7.62 12.41
CA ARG A 177 8.33 6.99 13.00
C ARG A 177 8.01 6.23 14.29
N GLU A 178 7.25 6.85 15.20
CA GLU A 178 6.84 6.26 16.48
C GLU A 178 6.02 4.98 16.29
N LEU A 179 5.15 4.95 15.28
CA LEU A 179 4.33 3.78 14.94
C LEU A 179 5.07 2.73 14.09
N GLY A 180 6.30 3.01 13.65
CA GLY A 180 7.00 2.15 12.70
C GLY A 180 6.32 2.06 11.33
N GLY A 181 5.45 3.01 10.98
CA GLY A 181 4.72 3.01 9.71
C GLY A 181 5.65 3.25 8.54
N VAL A 182 5.85 2.22 7.71
CA VAL A 182 6.62 2.23 6.46
C VAL A 182 5.67 1.89 5.33
N ASP A 183 5.90 2.47 4.16
CA ASP A 183 4.99 2.46 3.01
C ASP A 183 3.64 3.08 3.36
N VAL A 184 3.71 4.20 4.08
CA VAL A 184 2.55 4.95 4.57
C VAL A 184 2.69 6.43 4.23
N LEU A 185 1.65 6.99 3.63
CA LEU A 185 1.43 8.43 3.48
C LEU A 185 0.28 8.85 4.41
N CYS A 186 0.58 9.73 5.38
CA CYS A 186 -0.43 10.32 6.27
C CYS A 186 -0.68 11.78 5.90
N ILE A 187 -1.95 12.14 5.78
CA ILE A 187 -2.44 13.45 5.36
C ILE A 187 -3.39 13.96 6.43
N VAL A 188 -3.06 15.07 7.07
CA VAL A 188 -3.90 15.76 8.04
C VAL A 188 -4.56 16.95 7.38
N CYS A 189 -5.89 16.89 7.31
CA CYS A 189 -6.73 17.96 6.80
C CYS A 189 -7.25 18.81 7.97
N ARG A 190 -7.15 20.12 7.83
CA ARG A 190 -7.75 21.08 8.76
C ARG A 190 -8.75 21.98 8.05
N TRP A 191 -9.94 22.10 8.62
CA TRP A 191 -10.90 23.17 8.33
C TRP A 191 -10.88 24.17 9.49
N PHE A 192 -10.64 25.43 9.19
CA PHE A 192 -10.67 26.57 10.09
C PHE A 192 -12.06 27.21 10.11
N GLY A 193 -12.61 27.46 11.30
CA GLY A 193 -13.91 28.16 11.47
C GLY A 193 -13.79 29.48 12.22
N GLY A 194 -12.64 30.17 12.16
CA GLY A 194 -12.51 31.53 12.70
C GLY A 194 -11.65 31.68 13.96
N ASP A 195 -11.47 30.62 14.75
CA ASP A 195 -10.71 30.70 16.01
C ASP A 195 -9.25 30.28 15.88
N MET A 196 -8.35 31.19 16.25
CA MET A 196 -6.91 30.93 16.27
C MET A 196 -6.53 30.04 17.46
N LEU A 197 -6.44 28.73 17.21
CA LEU A 197 -6.00 27.74 18.21
C LEU A 197 -4.56 27.95 18.71
N GLY A 198 -3.72 28.68 17.97
CA GLY A 198 -2.30 28.80 18.32
C GLY A 198 -1.59 27.43 18.27
N PRO A 199 -0.55 27.19 19.09
CA PRO A 199 0.25 25.96 19.03
C PRO A 199 -0.50 24.66 19.39
N VAL A 200 -1.64 24.72 20.10
CA VAL A 200 -2.37 23.51 20.54
C VAL A 200 -2.89 22.68 19.34
N ARG A 201 -3.09 23.31 18.18
CA ARG A 201 -3.52 22.62 16.96
C ARG A 201 -2.57 21.50 16.53
N PHE A 202 -1.27 21.63 16.82
CA PHE A 202 -0.30 20.58 16.49
C PHE A 202 -0.49 19.32 17.34
N THR A 203 -1.04 19.45 18.55
CA THR A 203 -1.45 18.30 19.36
C THR A 203 -2.60 17.58 18.69
N TYR A 204 -3.64 18.31 18.23
CA TYR A 204 -4.77 17.71 17.52
C TYR A 204 -4.34 17.04 16.22
N MET A 205 -3.48 17.69 15.43
CA MET A 205 -2.89 17.10 14.22
C MET A 205 -2.16 15.79 14.52
N ALA A 206 -1.33 15.75 15.58
CA ALA A 206 -0.65 14.53 15.99
C ALA A 206 -1.62 13.44 16.44
N THR A 207 -2.68 13.79 17.18
CA THR A 207 -3.72 12.84 17.60
C THR A 207 -4.43 12.20 16.42
N VAL A 208 -4.91 13.00 15.45
CA VAL A 208 -5.61 12.44 14.27
C VAL A 208 -4.65 11.64 13.38
N ALA A 209 -3.41 12.11 13.18
CA ALA A 209 -2.39 11.38 12.44
C ALA A 209 -2.08 10.03 13.08
N HIS A 210 -1.96 9.98 14.41
CA HIS A 210 -1.68 8.76 15.15
C HIS A 210 -2.82 7.76 15.00
N THR A 211 -4.07 8.19 15.18
CA THR A 211 -5.25 7.33 15.06
C THR A 211 -5.37 6.70 13.67
N SER A 212 -5.29 7.51 12.62
CA SER A 212 -5.39 7.01 11.23
C SER A 212 -4.22 6.10 10.86
N SER A 213 -2.99 6.50 11.21
CA SER A 213 -1.79 5.73 10.88
C SER A 213 -1.73 4.40 11.63
N LYS A 214 -2.13 4.37 12.90
CA LYS A 214 -2.19 3.14 13.69
C LYS A 214 -3.15 2.12 13.08
N GLU A 215 -4.34 2.57 12.65
CA GLU A 215 -5.30 1.69 12.00
C GLU A 215 -4.76 1.15 10.67
N LEU A 216 -4.16 2.02 9.83
CA LEU A 216 -3.57 1.57 8.58
C LEU A 216 -2.46 0.54 8.79
N VAL A 217 -1.55 0.77 9.75
CA VAL A 217 -0.47 -0.18 10.06
C VAL A 217 -1.07 -1.53 10.47
N ALA A 218 -2.14 -1.54 11.29
CA ALA A 218 -2.84 -2.77 11.62
C ALA A 218 -3.51 -3.43 10.39
N MET A 219 -4.07 -2.66 9.45
CA MET A 219 -4.59 -3.19 8.17
C MET A 219 -3.50 -3.83 7.31
N LEU A 220 -2.32 -3.20 7.22
CA LEU A 220 -1.19 -3.73 6.47
C LEU A 220 -0.69 -5.04 7.08
N THR A 221 -0.49 -5.08 8.40
CA THR A 221 -0.10 -6.30 9.12
C THR A 221 -1.13 -7.43 8.94
N ARG A 222 -2.44 -7.13 9.00
CA ARG A 222 -3.49 -8.13 8.72
C ARG A 222 -3.34 -8.72 7.32
N ARG A 223 -3.16 -7.87 6.30
CA ARG A 223 -3.01 -8.29 4.91
C ARG A 223 -1.79 -9.21 4.73
N GLU A 224 -0.67 -8.85 5.32
CA GLU A 224 0.57 -9.63 5.27
C GLU A 224 0.41 -10.99 5.95
N LEU A 225 -0.12 -11.02 7.18
CA LEU A 225 -0.32 -12.28 7.90
C LEU A 225 -1.30 -13.22 7.17
N ARG A 226 -2.36 -12.70 6.57
CA ARG A 226 -3.29 -13.49 5.75
C ARG A 226 -2.60 -14.07 4.53
N ALA A 227 -1.76 -13.30 3.84
CA ALA A 227 -0.98 -13.79 2.69
C ALA A 227 0.01 -14.90 3.10
N VAL A 228 0.71 -14.72 4.22
CA VAL A 228 1.61 -15.74 4.78
C VAL A 228 0.85 -17.02 5.12
N LEU A 229 -0.33 -16.93 5.73
CA LEU A 229 -1.15 -18.10 6.04
C LEU A 229 -1.55 -18.90 4.80
N VAL A 230 -1.99 -18.20 3.74
CA VAL A 230 -2.35 -18.85 2.48
C VAL A 230 -1.14 -19.55 1.86
N GLY A 231 0.04 -18.92 1.89
CA GLY A 231 1.29 -19.53 1.42
C GLY A 231 1.65 -20.80 2.20
N LEU A 232 1.65 -20.71 3.54
CA LEU A 232 1.93 -21.85 4.42
C LEU A 232 0.94 -23.00 4.21
N ASP A 233 -0.35 -22.72 4.03
CA ASP A 233 -1.34 -23.76 3.77
C ASP A 233 -1.12 -24.47 2.43
N SER A 234 -0.70 -23.72 1.39
CA SER A 234 -0.33 -24.31 0.09
C SER A 234 0.86 -25.26 0.24
N GLU A 235 1.93 -24.81 0.90
CA GLU A 235 3.13 -25.61 1.14
C GLU A 235 2.84 -26.86 1.98
N ILE A 236 2.05 -26.71 3.06
CA ILE A 236 1.60 -27.82 3.91
C ILE A 236 0.76 -28.82 3.11
N SER A 237 -0.14 -28.35 2.26
CA SER A 237 -0.94 -29.20 1.38
C SER A 237 -0.04 -30.02 0.45
N ASP A 238 0.96 -29.39 -0.17
CA ASP A 238 1.84 -30.06 -1.11
C ASP A 238 2.77 -31.08 -0.43
N MET A 239 3.33 -30.73 0.74
CA MET A 239 4.09 -31.71 1.55
C MET A 239 3.24 -32.92 1.96
N ARG A 240 1.96 -32.71 2.31
CA ARG A 240 1.05 -33.81 2.65
C ARG A 240 0.80 -34.73 1.46
N LYS A 241 0.62 -34.18 0.26
CA LYS A 241 0.49 -34.97 -0.98
C LYS A 241 1.76 -35.79 -1.24
N THR A 242 2.94 -35.19 -1.08
CA THR A 242 4.22 -35.89 -1.24
C THR A 242 4.37 -37.07 -0.28
N ILE A 243 3.97 -36.91 0.99
CA ILE A 243 4.01 -37.99 1.99
C ILE A 243 2.98 -39.09 1.69
N ALA A 244 1.77 -38.73 1.25
CA ALA A 244 0.70 -39.70 1.01
C ALA A 244 0.91 -40.54 -0.27
N GLY A 245 1.80 -40.10 -1.18
CA GLY A 245 2.01 -40.73 -2.48
C GLY A 245 0.84 -40.53 -3.45
N PRO A 246 0.97 -40.96 -4.72
CA PRO A 246 -0.09 -40.85 -5.72
C PRO A 246 -1.24 -41.79 -5.37
N LYS A 247 -2.30 -41.27 -4.75
CA LYS A 247 -3.57 -41.99 -4.58
C LYS A 247 -4.40 -41.83 -5.86
N PRO A 248 -4.95 -42.91 -6.46
CA PRO A 248 -5.87 -42.78 -7.59
C PRO A 248 -7.09 -41.96 -7.17
N PRO A 249 -7.63 -41.09 -8.05
CA PRO A 249 -8.78 -40.26 -7.70
C PRO A 249 -9.99 -41.15 -7.43
N GLU A 250 -10.46 -41.17 -6.19
CA GLU A 250 -11.75 -41.77 -5.84
C GLU A 250 -12.86 -40.86 -6.36
N GLU A 251 -13.68 -41.36 -7.29
CA GLU A 251 -14.80 -40.62 -7.88
C GLU A 251 -15.83 -40.25 -6.80
N GLY A 252 -15.91 -38.96 -6.47
CA GLY A 252 -16.99 -38.40 -5.64
C GLY A 252 -16.58 -37.56 -4.43
N GLU A 253 -15.29 -37.53 -4.06
CA GLU A 253 -14.84 -36.65 -2.98
C GLU A 253 -14.71 -35.20 -3.45
N LYS A 254 -15.52 -34.30 -2.87
CA LYS A 254 -15.34 -32.86 -3.02
C LYS A 254 -13.95 -32.50 -2.47
N ALA A 255 -13.12 -31.86 -3.30
CA ALA A 255 -11.85 -31.31 -2.85
C ALA A 255 -12.09 -30.44 -1.59
N PRO A 256 -11.27 -30.60 -0.53
CA PRO A 256 -11.43 -29.80 0.67
C PRO A 256 -11.31 -28.33 0.34
N VAL A 257 -12.31 -27.53 0.77
CA VAL A 257 -12.30 -26.08 0.57
C VAL A 257 -11.11 -25.51 1.34
N PRO A 258 -10.24 -24.71 0.71
CA PRO A 258 -9.13 -24.09 1.41
C PRO A 258 -9.65 -23.14 2.49
N PRO A 259 -9.02 -23.09 3.67
CA PRO A 259 -9.41 -22.16 4.72
C PRO A 259 -9.31 -20.71 4.24
N SER A 260 -10.33 -19.90 4.54
CA SER A 260 -10.30 -18.44 4.36
C SER A 260 -9.99 -17.75 5.68
N TYR A 261 -9.24 -16.66 5.61
CA TYR A 261 -8.81 -15.84 6.75
C TYR A 261 -9.37 -14.41 6.70
N ASP A 262 -10.25 -14.12 5.75
CA ASP A 262 -10.72 -12.76 5.45
C ASP A 262 -11.54 -12.15 6.60
N ASP A 263 -12.23 -12.98 7.37
CA ASP A 263 -13.09 -12.58 8.49
C ASP A 263 -12.31 -12.38 9.80
N ILE A 264 -10.99 -12.59 9.82
CA ILE A 264 -10.18 -12.48 11.04
C ILE A 264 -9.50 -11.11 11.11
N ASP A 265 -10.06 -10.20 11.91
CA ASP A 265 -9.50 -8.86 12.12
C ASP A 265 -8.49 -8.76 13.28
N ASP A 266 -8.46 -9.75 14.17
CA ASP A 266 -7.54 -9.74 15.31
C ASP A 266 -6.12 -10.12 14.87
N VAL A 267 -5.20 -9.15 14.95
CA VAL A 267 -3.79 -9.31 14.56
C VAL A 267 -3.12 -10.40 15.40
N GLU A 268 -3.39 -10.47 16.70
CA GLU A 268 -2.79 -11.48 17.57
C GLU A 268 -3.23 -12.90 17.21
N ARG A 269 -4.52 -13.08 16.89
CA ARG A 269 -5.06 -14.35 16.41
C ARG A 269 -4.41 -14.77 15.09
N LEU A 270 -4.25 -13.84 14.14
CA LEU A 270 -3.53 -14.12 12.90
C LEU A 270 -2.07 -14.54 13.16
N GLN A 271 -1.35 -13.85 14.04
CA GLN A 271 0.01 -14.21 14.43
C GLN A 271 0.10 -15.61 15.05
N ARG A 272 -0.84 -15.95 15.95
CA ARG A 272 -0.92 -17.29 16.56
C ARG A 272 -1.17 -18.37 15.51
N LEU A 273 -2.02 -18.09 14.51
CA LEU A 273 -2.28 -19.01 13.41
C LEU A 273 -1.04 -19.21 12.54
N VAL A 274 -0.32 -18.13 12.19
CA VAL A 274 0.92 -18.21 11.40
C VAL A 274 1.91 -19.12 12.13
N LYS A 275 2.16 -18.85 13.42
CA LYS A 275 3.04 -19.68 14.24
C LYS A 275 2.63 -21.16 14.29
N ALA A 276 1.33 -21.43 14.39
CA ALA A 276 0.82 -22.81 14.40
C ALA A 276 1.05 -23.51 13.04
N ARG A 277 0.92 -22.78 11.93
CA ARG A 277 1.19 -23.29 10.58
C ARG A 277 2.68 -23.51 10.34
N GLU A 278 3.55 -22.59 10.74
CA GLU A 278 5.01 -22.76 10.70
C GLU A 278 5.47 -24.00 11.47
N LEU A 279 4.90 -24.26 12.66
CA LEU A 279 5.21 -25.48 13.43
C LEU A 279 4.75 -26.75 12.71
N THR A 280 3.60 -26.69 12.03
CA THR A 280 3.07 -27.81 11.23
C THR A 280 3.98 -28.08 10.04
N GLN A 281 4.38 -27.03 9.31
CA GLN A 281 5.34 -27.12 8.20
C GLN A 281 6.64 -27.76 8.65
N LYS A 282 7.28 -27.23 9.71
CA LYS A 282 8.54 -27.78 10.25
C LYS A 282 8.42 -29.26 10.66
N SER A 283 7.26 -29.67 11.18
CA SER A 283 7.00 -31.08 11.49
C SER A 283 6.87 -31.95 10.23
N LEU A 284 6.28 -31.43 9.15
CA LEU A 284 6.12 -32.15 7.89
C LEU A 284 7.44 -32.23 7.12
N GLU A 285 8.24 -31.17 7.08
CA GLU A 285 9.58 -31.16 6.49
C GLU A 285 10.45 -32.28 7.06
N LYS A 286 10.44 -32.46 8.38
CA LYS A 286 11.15 -33.57 9.04
C LYS A 286 10.67 -34.93 8.57
N ARG A 287 9.36 -35.09 8.34
CA ARG A 287 8.77 -36.35 7.86
C ARG A 287 9.09 -36.61 6.40
N VAL A 288 9.06 -35.59 5.55
CA VAL A 288 9.47 -35.68 4.15
C VAL A 288 10.95 -36.09 4.06
N GLY A 289 11.82 -35.47 4.87
CA GLY A 289 13.23 -35.84 4.94
C GLY A 289 13.45 -37.29 5.40
N CYS A 290 12.70 -37.76 6.41
CA CYS A 290 12.80 -39.16 6.88
C CYS A 290 12.31 -40.15 5.81
N ALA A 291 11.19 -39.85 5.14
CA ALA A 291 10.63 -40.71 4.08
C ALA A 291 11.55 -40.80 2.85
N ALA A 292 12.26 -39.72 2.52
CA ALA A 292 13.24 -39.71 1.45
C ALA A 292 14.47 -40.60 1.78
N LEU A 293 14.92 -40.60 3.04
CA LEU A 293 16.02 -41.46 3.48
C LEU A 293 15.66 -42.95 3.43
N GLU A 294 14.44 -43.31 3.84
CA GLU A 294 13.94 -44.69 3.77
C GLU A 294 13.84 -45.22 2.33
N GLN A 295 13.47 -44.37 1.36
CA GLN A 295 13.44 -44.74 -0.05
C GLN A 295 14.84 -44.91 -0.65
N SER A 296 15.84 -44.15 -0.18
CA SER A 296 17.24 -44.26 -0.65
C SER A 296 18.04 -45.42 -0.05
N GLY A 297 17.58 -45.97 1.08
CA GLY A 297 18.23 -47.12 1.74
C GLY A 297 17.68 -48.49 1.30
N ALA A 298 16.74 -48.51 0.37
CA ALA A 298 16.09 -49.72 -0.15
C ALA A 298 16.55 -50.12 -1.57
N GLU A 299 17.51 -49.38 -2.15
CA GLU A 299 18.25 -49.76 -3.38
C GLU A 299 19.60 -50.41 -3.02
#